data_AF-A0AA37GWY1-F1
#
_entry.id   AF-A0AA37GWY1-F1
#
_cell.length_a   1.000
_cell.length_b   1.000
_cell.length_c   1.000
_cell.angle_alpha   90.00
_cell.angle_beta   90.00
_cell.angle_gamma   90.00
#
_symmetry.space_group_name_H-M   'P 1'
#
loop_
_entity.id
_entity.type
_entity.pdbx_description
1 polymer ?
#
loop_
_entity_poly.entity_id
_entity_poly.type
_entity_poly.pdbx_seq_one_letter_code
_entity_poly.pdbx_strand_id
1 'polypeptide(L)'
;MNAKEFKLAGEKKTFQAQIIDDGFKHSLMVYQDVATQGFRLHAAVWDGELRLCPVWTAFGTSLLLIPKPNSRHCRYHHTDKVRFAVTHQSASPTWLRRKTRHRVWLKDIQLYVFCKEYRQQNQRKGEAGAFEINFVSEDGAAHFHEAFYSTPSEPSTGSPEAIEDTK
;
A
#
# COMPACT_ATOMS: atom_id res chain seq x y z
N MET A 1 -8.37 6.27 -21.22
CA MET A 1 -7.52 6.34 -20.02
C MET A 1 -6.63 5.11 -20.03
N ASN A 2 -5.30 5.27 -19.97
CA ASN A 2 -4.40 4.12 -20.00
C ASN A 2 -4.28 3.59 -18.56
N ALA A 3 -4.70 2.35 -18.32
CA ALA A 3 -4.67 1.72 -16.99
C ALA A 3 -3.27 1.68 -16.33
N LYS A 4 -2.21 1.97 -17.08
CA LYS A 4 -0.84 2.08 -16.58
C LYS A 4 -0.53 3.43 -15.89
N GLU A 5 -1.39 4.45 -16.01
CA GLU A 5 -1.12 5.82 -15.51
C GLU A 5 -1.35 6.04 -14.00
N PHE A 6 -1.85 5.06 -13.24
CA PHE A 6 -2.14 5.24 -11.81
C PHE A 6 -0.98 4.90 -10.85
N LYS A 7 0.15 4.46 -11.41
CA LYS A 7 1.40 4.30 -10.66
C LYS A 7 2.13 5.63 -10.67
N LEU A 8 2.32 6.25 -9.49
CA LEU A 8 3.07 7.49 -9.43
C LEU A 8 4.55 7.20 -9.74
N ALA A 9 5.19 8.10 -10.48
CA ALA A 9 6.62 7.99 -10.75
C ALA A 9 7.40 7.96 -9.43
N GLY A 10 8.28 6.97 -9.26
CA GLY A 10 9.05 6.78 -8.03
C GLY A 10 8.42 5.84 -7.00
N GLU A 11 7.26 5.23 -7.27
CA GLU A 11 6.69 4.21 -6.39
C GLU A 11 7.09 2.77 -6.81
N LYS A 12 7.34 1.91 -5.83
CA LYS A 12 7.51 0.45 -5.98
C LYS A 12 6.29 -0.26 -5.40
N LYS A 13 5.72 -1.23 -6.12
CA LYS A 13 4.65 -2.09 -5.57
C LYS A 13 5.28 -3.10 -4.63
N THR A 14 4.85 -3.13 -3.37
CA THR A 14 5.34 -4.08 -2.36
C THR A 14 4.37 -5.23 -2.12
N PHE A 15 3.10 -5.07 -2.49
CA PHE A 15 2.08 -6.09 -2.28
C PHE A 15 0.93 -5.99 -3.28
N GLN A 16 0.29 -7.13 -3.56
CA GLN A 16 -0.97 -7.20 -4.31
C GLN A 16 -1.78 -8.42 -3.86
N ALA A 17 -3.09 -8.23 -3.66
CA ALA A 17 -4.03 -9.33 -3.41
C ALA A 17 -5.45 -8.98 -3.90
N GLN A 18 -6.32 -9.99 -3.94
CA GLN A 18 -7.74 -9.79 -4.19
C GLN A 18 -8.50 -9.56 -2.87
N ILE A 19 -9.42 -8.60 -2.90
CA ILE A 19 -10.31 -8.28 -1.78
C ILE A 19 -11.77 -8.31 -2.24
N ILE A 20 -12.68 -8.53 -1.30
CA ILE A 20 -14.11 -8.26 -1.44
C ILE A 20 -14.38 -6.95 -0.73
N ASP A 21 -14.80 -5.94 -1.48
CA ASP A 21 -15.11 -4.63 -0.96
C ASP A 21 -16.38 -4.10 -1.67
N ASP A 22 -17.29 -3.59 -0.85
CA ASP A 22 -18.65 -3.19 -1.20
C ASP A 22 -19.45 -4.25 -1.99
N GLY A 23 -19.15 -5.54 -1.75
CA GLY A 23 -19.77 -6.67 -2.45
C GLY A 23 -19.09 -7.07 -3.77
N PHE A 24 -18.06 -6.35 -4.20
CA PHE A 24 -17.35 -6.58 -5.46
C PHE A 24 -15.92 -7.06 -5.23
N LYS A 25 -15.40 -7.84 -6.19
CA LYS A 25 -13.97 -8.21 -6.21
C LYS A 25 -13.13 -7.04 -6.69
N HIS A 26 -12.12 -6.69 -5.93
CA HIS A 26 -11.14 -5.66 -6.28
C HIS A 26 -9.72 -6.20 -6.16
N SER A 27 -8.80 -5.64 -6.94
CA SER A 27 -7.37 -5.76 -6.71
C SER A 27 -6.97 -4.70 -5.70
N LEU A 28 -6.39 -5.12 -4.57
CA LEU A 28 -5.71 -4.26 -3.62
C LEU A 28 -4.21 -4.27 -3.89
N MET A 29 -3.57 -3.11 -3.91
CA MET A 29 -2.13 -2.95 -4.04
C MET A 29 -1.60 -2.04 -2.93
N VAL A 30 -0.38 -2.33 -2.47
CA VAL A 30 0.41 -1.43 -1.64
C VAL A 30 1.60 -0.95 -2.45
N TYR A 31 1.74 0.37 -2.51
CA TYR A 31 2.86 1.05 -3.14
C TYR A 31 3.72 1.73 -2.07
N GLN A 32 5.03 1.69 -2.24
CA GLN A 32 6.01 2.40 -1.43
C GLN A 32 6.72 3.44 -2.30
N ASP A 33 6.65 4.71 -1.94
CA ASP A 33 7.41 5.78 -2.56
C ASP A 33 8.89 5.64 -2.22
N VAL A 34 9.77 5.56 -3.23
CA VAL A 34 11.21 5.32 -3.02
C VAL A 34 11.87 6.49 -2.29
N ALA A 35 11.44 7.72 -2.56
CA ALA A 35 12.07 8.91 -1.99
C ALA A 35 11.73 9.14 -0.51
N THR A 36 10.48 8.90 -0.13
CA THR A 36 9.94 9.17 1.21
C THR A 36 9.75 7.92 2.06
N GLN A 37 9.90 6.73 1.45
CA GLN A 37 9.51 5.43 2.01
C GLN A 37 8.01 5.34 2.35
N GLY A 38 7.23 6.30 1.85
CA GLY A 38 5.79 6.47 2.03
C GLY A 38 4.97 5.30 1.50
N PHE A 39 4.07 4.70 2.29
CA PHE A 39 3.14 3.69 1.77
C PHE A 39 1.82 4.30 1.28
N ARG A 40 1.23 3.72 0.24
CA ARG A 40 -0.08 4.07 -0.32
C ARG A 40 -0.87 2.81 -0.62
N LEU A 41 -2.12 2.76 -0.16
CA LEU A 41 -3.05 1.70 -0.53
C LEU A 41 -3.85 2.12 -1.75
N HIS A 42 -4.08 1.18 -2.66
CA HIS A 42 -4.83 1.42 -3.87
C HIS A 42 -5.75 0.24 -4.18
N ALA A 43 -7.04 0.51 -4.38
CA ALA A 43 -8.00 -0.48 -4.85
C ALA A 43 -8.45 -0.15 -6.27
N ALA A 44 -8.49 -1.17 -7.11
CA ALA A 44 -8.94 -1.08 -8.48
C ALA A 44 -9.85 -2.26 -8.82
N VAL A 45 -10.71 -2.09 -9.83
CA VAL A 45 -11.58 -3.16 -10.33
C VAL A 45 -10.74 -4.37 -10.74
N TRP A 46 -11.15 -5.56 -10.29
CA TRP A 46 -10.39 -6.79 -10.48
C TRP A 46 -10.41 -7.30 -11.94
N ASP A 47 -11.59 -7.31 -12.57
CA ASP A 47 -11.82 -7.99 -13.84
C ASP A 47 -12.87 -7.28 -14.70
N GLY A 48 -13.00 -7.70 -15.96
CA GLY A 48 -13.88 -7.12 -16.97
C GLY A 48 -13.27 -5.90 -17.68
N GLU A 49 -14.10 -5.19 -18.45
CA GLU A 49 -13.67 -4.05 -19.26
C GLU A 49 -13.12 -2.88 -18.41
N LEU A 50 -13.59 -2.78 -17.17
CA LEU A 50 -13.17 -1.76 -16.22
C LEU A 50 -11.99 -2.21 -15.36
N ARG A 51 -11.38 -3.37 -15.63
CA ARG A 51 -10.23 -3.86 -14.88
C ARG A 51 -9.13 -2.79 -14.78
N LEU A 52 -8.57 -2.64 -13.58
CA LEU A 52 -7.60 -1.59 -13.20
C LEU A 52 -8.17 -0.17 -13.09
N CYS A 53 -9.46 0.07 -13.38
CA CYS A 53 -10.07 1.36 -13.07
C CYS A 53 -10.03 1.58 -11.54
N PRO A 54 -9.54 2.75 -11.08
CA PRO A 54 -9.36 3.01 -9.67
C PRO A 54 -10.72 3.16 -8.98
N VAL A 55 -10.88 2.51 -7.83
CA VAL A 55 -12.07 2.65 -6.98
C VAL A 55 -11.78 3.67 -5.88
N TRP A 56 -10.68 3.47 -5.15
CA TRP A 56 -10.19 4.38 -4.13
C TRP A 56 -8.68 4.26 -3.96
N THR A 57 -8.06 5.32 -3.44
CA THR A 57 -6.69 5.31 -2.92
C THR A 57 -6.73 5.82 -1.49
N ALA A 58 -5.80 5.37 -0.64
CA ALA A 58 -5.80 5.76 0.75
C ALA A 58 -4.41 6.07 1.30
N PHE A 59 -4.40 7.00 2.25
CA PHE A 59 -3.23 7.52 2.93
C PHE A 59 -3.48 7.57 4.44
N GLY A 60 -2.42 7.56 5.24
CA GLY A 60 -2.51 7.77 6.68
C GLY A 60 -2.92 9.21 6.99
N THR A 61 -3.70 9.42 8.06
CA THR A 61 -4.25 10.73 8.44
C THR A 61 -3.28 11.69 9.14
N SER A 62 -1.98 11.36 9.28
CA SER A 62 -1.09 12.19 10.11
C SER A 62 -0.64 13.42 9.34
N LEU A 63 -1.17 14.58 9.72
CA LEU A 63 -0.74 15.92 9.30
C LEU A 63 0.60 16.33 9.97
N LEU A 64 1.57 15.41 10.03
CA LEU A 64 2.94 15.78 10.36
C LEU A 64 3.67 16.08 9.05
N LEU A 65 3.97 17.36 8.85
CA LEU A 65 4.79 17.88 7.77
C LEU A 65 6.02 17.00 7.57
N ILE A 66 6.08 16.23 6.47
CA ILE A 66 7.34 15.60 6.06
C ILE A 66 8.31 16.77 5.80
N PRO A 67 9.43 16.89 6.56
CA PRO A 67 10.38 17.96 6.33
C PRO A 67 10.87 17.84 4.88
N LYS A 68 10.80 18.94 4.12
CA LYS A 68 11.39 18.98 2.77
C LYS A 68 12.87 18.59 2.92
N PRO A 69 13.37 17.57 2.20
CA PRO A 69 14.80 17.30 2.19
C PRO A 69 15.50 18.54 1.62
N ASN A 70 16.40 19.12 2.41
CA ASN A 70 17.30 20.18 1.97
C ASN A 70 18.27 19.60 0.92
N SER A 71 17.88 19.62 -0.35
CA SER A 71 18.84 19.40 -1.44
C SER A 71 18.37 20.09 -2.71
N ARG A 72 19.18 21.04 -3.17
CA ARG A 72 18.99 21.85 -4.38
C ARG A 72 19.20 21.03 -5.67
N HIS A 73 18.63 19.83 -5.76
CA HIS A 73 18.77 19.00 -6.96
C HIS A 73 17.51 18.24 -7.41
N CYS A 74 16.44 18.21 -6.63
CA CYS A 74 15.17 17.64 -7.09
C CYS A 74 14.24 18.73 -7.60
N ARG A 75 14.40 19.12 -8.88
CA ARG A 75 13.37 19.89 -9.59
C ARG A 75 12.19 18.96 -9.92
N TYR A 76 11.24 18.86 -8.99
CA TYR A 76 9.89 18.42 -9.28
C TYR A 76 9.01 19.67 -9.32
N HIS A 77 8.62 20.09 -10.52
CA HIS A 77 7.67 21.18 -10.70
C HIS A 77 6.30 20.64 -11.12
N HIS A 78 5.29 21.33 -10.59
CA HIS A 78 3.88 21.32 -10.95
C HIS A 78 2.97 20.28 -10.27
N THR A 79 3.03 20.23 -8.94
CA THR A 79 1.94 20.74 -8.08
C THR A 79 2.28 20.36 -6.64
N ASP A 80 2.45 21.36 -5.77
CA ASP A 80 2.62 21.20 -4.33
C ASP A 80 1.33 20.62 -3.71
N LYS A 81 1.10 19.31 -3.88
CA LYS A 81 0.13 18.55 -3.09
C LYS A 81 0.89 17.89 -1.96
N VAL A 82 0.50 18.23 -0.74
CA VAL A 82 0.97 17.64 0.52
C VAL A 82 1.07 16.12 0.33
N ARG A 83 2.28 15.59 0.44
CA ARG A 83 2.55 14.15 0.33
C ARG A 83 2.08 13.50 1.62
N PHE A 84 0.85 13.00 1.62
CA PHE A 84 0.35 12.14 2.69
C PHE A 84 0.74 10.72 2.33
N ALA A 85 1.45 10.03 3.21
CA ALA A 85 1.77 8.61 3.06
C ALA A 85 1.30 7.90 4.34
N VAL A 86 1.00 6.61 4.25
CA VAL A 86 0.58 5.76 5.39
C VAL A 86 1.72 5.57 6.40
N THR A 87 2.93 6.08 6.13
CA THR A 87 4.17 5.81 6.86
C THR A 87 4.12 6.06 8.37
N HIS A 88 3.50 7.14 8.84
CA HIS A 88 3.47 7.39 10.28
C HIS A 88 2.46 6.48 10.99
N GLN A 89 1.26 6.34 10.40
CA GLN A 89 0.25 5.41 10.90
C GLN A 89 0.78 3.99 10.91
N SER A 90 1.44 3.55 9.84
CA SER A 90 1.95 2.18 9.74
C SER A 90 3.03 1.83 10.77
N ALA A 91 3.62 2.83 11.42
CA ALA A 91 4.55 2.62 12.52
C ALA A 91 3.86 2.34 13.86
N SER A 92 2.57 2.69 14.02
CA SER A 92 1.82 2.40 15.26
C SER A 92 1.45 0.91 15.31
N PRO A 93 1.83 0.12 16.32
CA PRO A 93 1.54 -1.31 16.37
C PRO A 93 0.03 -1.64 16.39
N THR A 94 -0.83 -0.64 16.59
CA THR A 94 -2.29 -0.79 16.62
C THR A 94 -2.98 -0.32 15.33
N TRP A 95 -2.22 0.19 14.36
CA TRP A 95 -2.74 0.72 13.09
C TRP A 95 -3.40 -0.35 12.24
N LEU A 96 -2.78 -1.54 12.21
CA LEU A 96 -3.22 -2.72 11.50
C LEU A 96 -3.48 -3.81 12.52
N ARG A 97 -4.69 -4.36 12.49
CA ARG A 97 -5.07 -5.47 13.36
C ARG A 97 -5.71 -6.58 12.57
N ARG A 98 -5.15 -7.78 12.69
CA ARG A 98 -5.76 -9.01 12.17
C ARG A 98 -7.01 -9.33 12.98
N LYS A 99 -8.15 -9.56 12.31
CA LYS A 99 -9.42 -9.89 12.97
C LYS A 99 -9.86 -11.33 12.76
N THR A 100 -9.73 -11.82 11.54
CA THR A 100 -9.96 -13.22 11.20
C THR A 100 -8.89 -13.65 10.19
N ARG A 101 -8.96 -14.90 9.71
CA ARG A 101 -8.11 -15.41 8.62
C ARG A 101 -8.31 -14.69 7.28
N HIS A 102 -9.37 -13.92 7.12
CA HIS A 102 -9.63 -13.15 5.89
C HIS A 102 -9.72 -11.65 6.12
N ARG A 103 -9.88 -11.20 7.38
CA ARG A 103 -10.17 -9.79 7.68
C ARG A 103 -9.03 -9.11 8.41
N VAL A 104 -8.73 -7.89 7.95
CA VAL A 104 -7.78 -6.98 8.58
C VAL A 104 -8.49 -5.64 8.81
N TRP A 105 -8.28 -5.03 9.96
CA TRP A 105 -8.72 -3.68 10.25
C TRP A 105 -7.56 -2.70 10.15
N LEU A 106 -7.83 -1.56 9.51
CA LEU A 106 -6.94 -0.42 9.46
C LEU A 106 -7.56 0.77 10.21
N LYS A 107 -6.82 1.35 11.14
CA LYS A 107 -7.18 2.61 11.81
C LYS A 107 -6.60 3.80 11.05
N ASP A 108 -7.20 4.98 11.27
CA ASP A 108 -6.61 6.26 10.87
C ASP A 108 -6.29 6.37 9.37
N ILE A 109 -7.19 5.82 8.56
CA ILE A 109 -7.08 5.81 7.10
C ILE A 109 -8.12 6.74 6.46
N GLN A 110 -7.63 7.63 5.60
CA GLN A 110 -8.46 8.51 4.78
C GLN A 110 -8.47 8.02 3.35
N LEU A 111 -9.67 7.76 2.82
CA LEU A 111 -9.86 7.37 1.43
C LEU A 111 -10.09 8.62 0.57
N TYR A 112 -9.43 8.63 -0.59
CA TYR A 112 -9.82 9.40 -1.74
C TYR A 112 -10.54 8.46 -2.71
N VAL A 113 -11.84 8.69 -2.90
CA VAL A 113 -12.74 7.81 -3.66
C VAL A 113 -12.91 8.36 -5.08
N PHE A 114 -12.63 7.52 -6.08
CA PHE A 114 -12.82 7.86 -7.49
C PHE A 114 -14.20 7.42 -8.00
N CYS A 115 -14.70 6.29 -7.50
CA CYS A 115 -16.01 5.75 -7.88
C CYS A 115 -17.12 6.39 -7.04
N LYS A 116 -18.03 7.15 -7.66
CA LYS A 116 -19.14 7.83 -6.96
C LYS A 116 -20.11 6.87 -6.27
N GLU A 117 -20.21 5.65 -6.78
CA GLU A 117 -21.12 4.62 -6.26
C GLU A 117 -20.52 3.88 -5.06
N TYR A 118 -19.20 3.98 -4.86
CA TYR A 118 -18.51 3.32 -3.76
C TYR A 118 -18.90 3.91 -2.41
N ARG A 119 -19.34 3.06 -1.48
CA ARG A 119 -19.78 3.46 -0.14
C ARG A 119 -18.79 3.01 0.93
N GLN A 120 -17.80 3.85 1.22
CA GLN A 120 -16.78 3.54 2.23
C GLN A 120 -17.33 3.19 3.62
N GLN A 121 -18.54 3.67 3.97
CA GLN A 121 -19.20 3.36 5.24
C GLN A 121 -19.46 1.86 5.39
N ASN A 122 -19.61 1.13 4.27
CA ASN A 122 -19.83 -0.32 4.28
C ASN A 122 -18.60 -1.11 4.77
N GLN A 123 -17.40 -0.49 4.75
CA GLN A 123 -16.20 -1.08 5.33
C GLN A 123 -15.84 -0.51 6.70
N ARG A 124 -16.42 0.62 7.11
CA ARG A 124 -16.20 1.21 8.44
C ARG A 124 -17.11 0.55 9.48
N LYS A 125 -16.83 -0.72 9.76
CA LYS A 125 -17.63 -1.59 10.64
C LYS A 125 -17.02 -1.79 12.03
N GLY A 126 -15.81 -1.29 12.26
CA GLY A 126 -15.04 -1.55 13.47
C GLY A 126 -15.09 -0.44 14.52
N GLU A 127 -14.57 -0.77 15.71
CA GLU A 127 -14.28 0.16 16.80
C GLU A 127 -13.54 1.40 16.28
N ALA A 128 -13.97 2.59 16.71
CA ALA A 128 -13.43 3.90 16.29
C ALA A 128 -13.44 4.16 14.77
N GLY A 129 -14.32 3.51 14.00
CA GLY A 129 -14.43 3.74 12.55
C GLY A 129 -13.31 3.09 11.73
N ALA A 130 -12.69 2.04 12.30
CA ALA A 130 -11.70 1.23 11.61
C ALA A 130 -12.25 0.70 10.28
N PHE A 131 -11.40 0.76 9.25
CA PHE A 131 -11.69 0.30 7.91
C PHE A 131 -11.37 -1.19 7.79
N GLU A 132 -12.37 -2.01 7.49
CA GLU A 132 -12.22 -3.45 7.31
C GLU A 132 -11.84 -3.77 5.85
N ILE A 133 -10.77 -4.53 5.69
CA ILE A 133 -10.39 -5.15 4.42
C ILE A 133 -10.70 -6.65 4.53
N ASN A 134 -11.53 -7.14 3.61
CA ASN A 134 -11.86 -8.55 3.51
C ASN A 134 -11.15 -9.18 2.31
N PHE A 135 -10.14 -9.99 2.57
CA PHE A 135 -9.35 -10.65 1.54
C PHE A 135 -10.03 -11.92 1.03
N VAL A 136 -9.89 -12.17 -0.28
CA VAL A 136 -10.38 -13.40 -0.89
C VAL A 136 -9.57 -14.61 -0.39
N SER A 137 -8.25 -14.49 -0.28
CA SER A 137 -7.37 -15.56 0.22
C SER A 137 -6.87 -15.28 1.64
N GLU A 138 -6.67 -16.36 2.41
CA GLU A 138 -6.05 -16.28 3.73
C GLU A 138 -4.60 -15.78 3.61
N ASP A 139 -3.85 -16.32 2.64
CA ASP A 139 -2.46 -15.94 2.36
C ASP A 139 -2.30 -14.44 2.09
N GLY A 140 -3.18 -13.87 1.26
CA GLY A 140 -3.13 -12.44 0.96
C GLY A 140 -3.27 -11.60 2.23
N ALA A 141 -4.09 -12.08 3.15
CA ALA A 141 -4.38 -11.38 4.38
C ALA A 141 -3.33 -11.64 5.48
N ALA A 142 -2.62 -12.77 5.42
CA ALA A 142 -1.47 -13.08 6.27
C ALA A 142 -0.24 -12.24 5.87
N HIS A 143 0.07 -12.15 4.58
CA HIS A 143 1.22 -11.40 4.07
C HIS A 143 0.99 -9.88 3.95
N PHE A 144 -0.23 -9.40 4.17
CA PHE A 144 -0.55 -7.98 4.02
C PHE A 144 0.28 -7.09 4.96
N HIS A 145 0.56 -7.54 6.18
CA HIS A 145 1.39 -6.82 7.14
C HIS A 145 2.83 -6.63 6.61
N GLU A 146 3.40 -7.66 5.96
CA GLU A 146 4.78 -7.66 5.44
C GLU A 146 4.98 -6.59 4.36
N ALA A 147 3.90 -6.18 3.68
CA ALA A 147 3.91 -5.12 2.69
C ALA A 147 4.46 -3.77 3.20
N PHE A 148 4.41 -3.56 4.51
CA PHE A 148 4.80 -2.33 5.21
C PHE A 148 6.19 -2.40 5.86
N TYR A 149 6.84 -3.56 5.80
CA TYR A 149 8.21 -3.73 6.27
C TYR A 149 9.11 -3.76 5.04
N SER A 150 9.98 -2.76 4.91
CA SER A 150 11.10 -2.89 4.00
C SER A 150 12.01 -3.96 4.60
N THR A 151 12.13 -5.13 3.97
CA THR A 151 13.32 -5.94 4.19
C THR A 151 14.47 -5.17 3.54
N PRO A 152 15.47 -4.67 4.29
CA PRO A 152 16.75 -4.38 3.67
C PRO A 152 17.17 -5.71 3.07
N SER A 153 17.30 -5.77 1.75
CA SER A 153 17.88 -6.93 1.09
C SER A 153 19.21 -7.20 1.78
N GLU A 154 19.31 -8.30 2.53
CA GLU A 154 20.61 -8.73 3.03
C GLU A 154 21.54 -8.83 1.83
N PRO A 155 22.77 -8.29 1.91
CA PRO A 155 23.74 -8.49 0.86
C PRO A 155 23.93 -10.00 0.75
N SER A 156 23.55 -10.55 -0.41
CA SER A 156 23.86 -11.91 -0.80
C SER A 156 25.36 -12.09 -0.63
N THR A 157 25.77 -12.73 0.46
CA THR A 157 27.15 -13.19 0.65
C THR A 157 27.41 -14.19 -0.47
N GLY A 158 28.02 -13.68 -1.54
CA GLY A 158 28.59 -14.52 -2.59
C GLY A 158 29.53 -15.50 -1.92
N SER A 159 29.20 -16.79 -2.03
CA SER A 159 30.11 -17.86 -1.68
C SER A 159 31.35 -17.73 -2.55
N PRO A 160 32.57 -17.59 -2.00
CA PRO A 160 33.78 -17.76 -2.78
C PRO A 160 33.88 -19.23 -3.20
N GLU A 161 34.05 -19.45 -4.50
CA GLU A 161 34.52 -20.70 -5.06
C GLU A 161 35.80 -21.13 -4.34
N ALA A 162 35.80 -22.33 -3.76
CA ALA A 162 37.03 -23.03 -3.38
C ALA A 162 37.26 -24.13 -4.42
N ILE A 163 38.14 -23.82 -5.37
CA ILE A 163 38.86 -24.82 -6.16
C ILE A 163 39.91 -25.38 -5.20
N GLU A 164 39.85 -26.66 -4.84
CA GLU A 164 41.00 -27.34 -4.26
C GLU A 164 41.24 -28.63 -5.05
N ASP A 165 42.27 -28.53 -5.89
CA ASP A 165 42.89 -29.61 -6.63
C ASP A 165 44.17 -30.02 -5.86
N THR A 166 44.55 -31.29 -6.01
CA THR A 166 45.85 -31.90 -5.65
C THR A 166 46.05 -32.44 -4.22
N LYS A 167 45.87 -33.76 -4.06
CA LYS A 167 47.00 -34.71 -3.96
C LYS A 167 46.54 -36.15 -4.24
#